data_AF-A0A2M7X3U0-F1
#
_entry.id   AF-A0A2M7X3U0-F1
#
_cell.length_a   1.000
_cell.length_b   1.000
_cell.length_c   1.000
_cell.angle_alpha   90.00
_cell.angle_beta   90.00
_cell.angle_gamma   90.00
#
_symmetry.space_group_name_H-M   'P 1'
#
loop_
_entity.id
_entity.type
_entity.pdbx_description
1 polymer ?
#
loop_
_entity_poly.entity_id
_entity_poly.type
_entity_poly.pdbx_seq_one_letter_code
_entity_poly.pdbx_strand_id
1 'polypeptide(L)'
;VTLKEMLTSPEMQNHPSKLAVVLGEDVTGKPVISDIKKWPHILVAGSTGSGKSALIHSIINSILFRATPEEVSFIMVDPKRVELTQYDGTPHLQTPVIVDPDKTVSAFKWAVEEMEKRYRLFQQISVRNLDDFNEKTDTQRLPYIIIIVDELADLMAFAANEMESLITRIAQKARATGIFMVLSTQRPSVDVITGLIKANIPARIALNVSSGTDSRVILDTVGAEKLLGKGDMFYLPSDAGKPRRIQGAFVTDQEIENITQYMQQFSSAYGRTTAQHVQSGMAAINNEEHSILPTNNSLTAEVDNTLAPSFEQPDDDKFIEAVEVILSHQKASASLLQRKLKIGYARAARMLDELEEKGFVGPQDGSNPRDVRTESAQLYIEKSRGV
;
A
#
# COMPACT_ATOMS: atom_id res chain seq x y z
N VAL A 1 25.29 19.91 -6.98
CA VAL A 1 25.03 18.78 -6.07
C VAL A 1 24.93 17.49 -6.87
N THR A 2 26.04 16.76 -6.99
CA THR A 2 26.01 15.43 -7.64
C THR A 2 25.72 14.35 -6.61
N LEU A 3 25.08 13.25 -7.01
CA LEU A 3 24.85 12.11 -6.12
C LEU A 3 26.17 11.54 -5.59
N LYS A 4 27.19 11.44 -6.44
CA LYS A 4 28.52 10.95 -6.06
C LYS A 4 29.13 11.76 -4.91
N GLU A 5 29.17 13.08 -5.05
CA GLU A 5 29.67 14.00 -4.03
C GLU A 5 28.99 13.77 -2.67
N MET A 6 27.66 13.68 -2.70
CA MET A 6 26.84 13.43 -1.52
C MET A 6 27.07 12.05 -0.91
N LEU A 7 27.21 11.00 -1.74
CA LEU A 7 27.49 9.64 -1.26
C LEU A 7 28.87 9.53 -0.63
N THR A 8 29.84 10.31 -1.11
CA THR A 8 31.20 10.36 -0.55
C THR A 8 31.35 11.30 0.65
N SER A 9 30.30 12.02 1.03
CA SER A 9 30.32 12.93 2.18
C SER A 9 30.57 12.18 3.50
N PRO A 10 31.27 12.78 4.49
CA PRO A 10 31.43 12.20 5.81
C PRO A 10 30.10 11.89 6.49
N GLU A 11 29.08 12.73 6.28
CA GLU A 11 27.73 12.56 6.82
C GLU A 11 27.09 11.26 6.32
N MET A 12 27.27 10.93 5.02
CA MET A 12 26.76 9.71 4.45
C MET A 12 27.61 8.49 4.84
N GLN A 13 28.93 8.56 4.67
CA GLN A 13 29.87 7.45 4.92
C GLN A 13 29.82 6.95 6.37
N ASN A 14 29.69 7.86 7.33
CA ASN A 14 29.62 7.53 8.75
C ASN A 14 28.20 7.25 9.25
N HIS A 15 27.18 7.35 8.39
CA HIS A 15 25.79 7.12 8.83
C HIS A 15 25.58 5.63 9.17
N PRO A 16 25.05 5.28 10.36
CA PRO A 16 24.95 3.88 10.77
C PRO A 16 23.83 3.11 10.05
N SER A 17 22.77 3.81 9.64
CA SER A 17 21.62 3.18 9.00
C SER A 17 21.87 2.84 7.54
N LYS A 18 21.48 1.63 7.15
CA LYS A 18 21.38 1.18 5.75
C LYS A 18 20.27 1.88 4.97
N LEU A 19 19.34 2.52 5.68
CA LEU A 19 18.22 3.29 5.14
C LEU A 19 18.52 4.80 5.10
N ALA A 20 19.78 5.21 5.28
CA ALA A 20 20.17 6.57 4.97
C ALA A 20 20.14 6.82 3.46
N VAL A 21 19.52 7.92 3.07
CA VAL A 21 19.42 8.37 1.70
C VAL A 21 19.84 9.82 1.57
N VAL A 22 20.43 10.12 0.42
CA VAL A 22 20.80 11.46 0.02
C VAL A 22 19.55 12.20 -0.44
N LEU A 23 19.27 13.35 0.19
CA LEU A 23 18.28 14.29 -0.33
C LEU A 23 18.95 15.37 -1.20
N GLY A 24 20.07 15.93 -0.76
CA GLY A 24 20.76 17.01 -1.48
C GLY A 24 21.48 17.96 -0.51
N GLU A 25 21.64 19.23 -0.87
CA GLU A 25 22.28 20.24 -0.02
C GLU A 25 21.27 21.27 0.50
N ASP A 26 21.47 21.76 1.72
CA ASP A 26 20.71 22.90 2.22
C ASP A 26 21.18 24.21 1.58
N VAL A 27 20.49 25.31 1.90
CA VAL A 27 20.83 26.66 1.40
C VAL A 27 22.22 27.17 1.82
N THR A 28 22.89 26.48 2.75
CA THR A 28 24.26 26.78 3.19
C THR A 28 25.31 25.87 2.52
N GLY A 29 24.89 24.97 1.64
CA GLY A 29 25.74 23.99 0.97
C GLY A 29 26.08 22.77 1.83
N LYS A 30 25.39 22.56 2.95
CA LYS A 30 25.64 21.39 3.80
C LYS A 30 24.88 20.17 3.29
N PRO A 31 25.52 18.98 3.27
CA PRO A 31 24.84 17.74 2.92
C PRO A 31 23.63 17.46 3.81
N VAL A 32 22.49 17.19 3.19
CA VAL A 32 21.26 16.74 3.83
C VAL A 32 21.06 15.26 3.54
N ILE A 33 21.43 14.44 4.53
CA ILE A 33 21.18 13.01 4.58
C ILE A 33 20.00 12.75 5.50
N SER A 34 19.08 11.90 5.08
CA SER A 34 17.90 11.54 5.88
C SER A 34 17.73 10.04 5.96
N ASP A 35 17.16 9.54 7.06
CA ASP A 35 16.94 8.12 7.28
C ASP A 35 15.45 7.80 7.09
N ILE A 36 15.13 6.83 6.23
CA ILE A 36 13.74 6.40 5.98
C ILE A 36 13.02 6.05 7.28
N LYS A 37 13.71 5.51 8.30
CA LYS A 37 13.09 5.19 9.61
C LYS A 37 12.53 6.41 10.34
N LYS A 38 13.01 7.62 10.03
CA LYS A 38 12.53 8.90 10.59
C LYS A 38 11.30 9.42 9.85
N TRP A 39 11.10 9.02 8.60
CA TRP A 39 9.92 9.30 7.79
C TRP A 39 9.44 7.99 7.15
N PRO A 40 8.84 7.05 7.91
CA PRO A 40 8.52 5.72 7.42
C PRO A 40 7.75 5.70 6.09
N HIS A 41 6.95 6.74 5.88
CA HIS A 41 6.26 6.99 4.62
C HIS A 41 6.49 8.45 4.24
N ILE A 42 6.66 8.72 2.94
CA ILE A 42 6.85 10.08 2.42
C ILE A 42 6.03 10.32 1.15
N LEU A 43 5.44 11.51 1.07
CA LEU A 43 4.80 12.02 -0.13
C LEU A 43 5.77 12.93 -0.89
N VAL A 44 5.92 12.71 -2.19
CA VAL A 44 6.74 13.54 -3.08
C VAL A 44 5.87 14.11 -4.19
N ALA A 45 5.82 15.42 -4.38
CA ALA A 45 5.13 15.97 -5.55
C ALA A 45 5.90 17.10 -6.22
N GLY A 46 5.70 17.21 -7.53
CA GLY A 46 6.31 18.26 -8.35
C GLY A 46 5.86 18.13 -9.79
N SER A 47 5.76 19.26 -10.49
CA SER A 47 5.41 19.29 -11.91
C SER A 47 6.49 18.60 -12.77
N THR A 48 6.17 18.27 -14.03
CA THR A 48 7.14 17.73 -14.98
C THR A 48 8.37 18.64 -15.08
N GLY A 49 9.58 18.07 -15.08
CA GLY A 49 10.85 18.82 -15.13
C GLY A 49 11.28 19.48 -13.80
N SER A 50 10.49 19.34 -12.72
CA SER A 50 10.83 19.88 -11.40
C SER A 50 12.03 19.18 -10.74
N GLY A 51 12.38 17.96 -11.18
CA GLY A 51 13.41 17.11 -10.59
C GLY A 51 12.89 15.92 -9.78
N LYS A 52 11.59 15.62 -9.85
CA LYS A 52 10.94 14.51 -9.12
C LYS A 52 11.64 13.17 -9.37
N SER A 53 11.84 12.79 -10.64
CA SER A 53 12.48 11.53 -11.00
C SER A 53 13.91 11.45 -10.50
N ALA A 54 14.71 12.52 -10.68
CA ALA A 54 16.08 12.59 -10.17
C ALA A 54 16.16 12.39 -8.64
N LEU A 55 15.20 12.93 -7.88
CA LEU A 55 15.11 12.71 -6.44
C LEU A 55 14.80 11.23 -6.11
N ILE A 56 13.84 10.62 -6.80
CA ILE A 56 13.50 9.19 -6.61
C ILE A 56 14.72 8.32 -6.91
N HIS A 57 15.44 8.59 -8.00
CA HIS A 57 16.69 7.91 -8.35
C HIS A 57 17.78 8.13 -7.30
N SER A 58 17.91 9.34 -6.75
CA SER A 58 18.83 9.62 -5.63
C SER A 58 18.52 8.73 -4.42
N ILE A 59 17.24 8.58 -4.06
CA ILE A 59 16.80 7.72 -2.95
C ILE A 59 17.13 6.25 -3.24
N ILE A 60 16.74 5.73 -4.41
CA ILE A 60 16.98 4.34 -4.80
C ILE A 60 18.48 4.03 -4.81
N ASN A 61 19.26 4.85 -5.52
CA ASN A 61 20.69 4.61 -5.66
C ASN A 61 21.41 4.75 -4.32
N SER A 62 20.98 5.64 -3.42
CA SER A 62 21.55 5.72 -2.06
C SER A 62 21.48 4.39 -1.31
N ILE A 63 20.38 3.65 -1.47
CA ILE A 63 20.21 2.32 -0.88
C ILE A 63 21.05 1.28 -1.64
N LEU A 64 21.02 1.28 -2.98
CA LEU A 64 21.78 0.32 -3.79
C LEU A 64 23.29 0.38 -3.52
N PHE A 65 23.84 1.55 -3.21
CA PHE A 65 25.25 1.71 -2.85
C PHE A 65 25.61 1.18 -1.45
N ARG A 66 24.63 0.84 -0.60
CA ARG A 66 24.84 0.63 0.84
C ARG A 66 24.24 -0.64 1.42
N ALA A 67 23.19 -1.16 0.81
CA ALA A 67 22.42 -2.27 1.32
C ALA A 67 22.46 -3.47 0.37
N THR A 68 22.55 -4.68 0.92
CA THR A 68 22.34 -5.91 0.14
C THR A 68 20.84 -6.20 -0.03
N PRO A 69 20.45 -7.08 -0.98
CA PRO A 69 19.06 -7.50 -1.15
C PRO A 69 18.43 -8.16 0.09
N GLU A 70 19.25 -8.78 0.95
CA GLU A 70 18.82 -9.39 2.21
C GLU A 70 18.59 -8.36 3.31
N GLU A 71 19.20 -7.17 3.19
CA GLU A 71 19.00 -6.06 4.11
C GLU A 71 17.81 -5.20 3.67
N VAL A 72 17.71 -4.88 2.37
CA VAL A 72 16.67 -4.00 1.83
C VAL A 72 16.19 -4.54 0.48
N SER A 73 14.87 -4.50 0.29
CA SER A 73 14.21 -4.92 -0.94
C SER A 73 13.18 -3.89 -1.39
N PHE A 74 12.88 -3.90 -2.69
CA PHE A 74 12.02 -2.93 -3.35
C PHE A 74 10.79 -3.60 -3.96
N ILE A 75 9.67 -2.89 -3.89
CA ILE A 75 8.53 -3.05 -4.79
C ILE A 75 8.42 -1.73 -5.54
N MET A 76 8.59 -1.76 -6.85
CA MET A 76 8.55 -0.56 -7.69
C MET A 76 7.33 -0.57 -8.58
N VAL A 77 6.64 0.57 -8.64
CA VAL A 77 5.44 0.77 -9.44
C VAL A 77 5.65 1.95 -10.38
N ASP A 78 5.60 1.67 -11.68
CA ASP A 78 5.76 2.64 -12.76
C ASP A 78 4.70 2.41 -13.85
N PRO A 79 3.51 3.01 -13.67
CA PRO A 79 2.41 2.87 -14.64
C PRO A 79 2.75 3.43 -16.02
N LYS A 80 3.73 4.34 -16.11
CA LYS A 80 4.11 5.02 -17.36
C LYS A 80 5.25 4.32 -18.10
N ARG A 81 5.97 3.41 -17.45
CA ARG A 81 7.11 2.65 -18.00
C ARG A 81 8.29 3.52 -18.41
N VAL A 82 8.46 4.67 -17.78
CA VAL A 82 9.48 5.66 -18.15
C VAL A 82 10.64 5.71 -17.18
N GLU A 83 10.36 5.60 -15.88
CA GLU A 83 11.30 6.03 -14.84
C GLU A 83 11.92 4.83 -14.12
N LEU A 84 11.13 3.86 -13.67
CA LEU A 84 11.61 2.79 -12.77
C LEU A 84 11.93 1.48 -13.49
N THR A 85 11.42 1.26 -14.70
CA THR A 85 11.65 0.03 -15.49
C THR A 85 13.13 -0.26 -15.74
N GLN A 86 13.99 0.75 -15.75
CA GLN A 86 15.45 0.59 -15.85
C GLN A 86 16.09 -0.19 -14.67
N TYR A 87 15.39 -0.32 -13.55
CA TYR A 87 15.84 -1.11 -12.39
C TYR A 87 15.47 -2.59 -12.49
N ASP A 88 14.73 -3.02 -13.53
CA ASP A 88 14.43 -4.43 -13.73
C ASP A 88 15.71 -5.29 -13.76
N GLY A 89 15.64 -6.47 -13.15
CA GLY A 89 16.78 -7.39 -13.03
C GLY A 89 17.77 -7.05 -11.91
N THR A 90 17.60 -5.93 -11.21
CA THR A 90 18.37 -5.68 -9.96
C THR A 90 17.97 -6.69 -8.88
N PRO A 91 18.91 -7.12 -8.02
CA PRO A 91 18.67 -8.21 -7.07
C PRO A 91 17.78 -7.80 -5.89
N HIS A 92 17.59 -6.50 -5.67
CA HIS A 92 16.77 -5.95 -4.60
C HIS A 92 15.27 -6.01 -4.90
N LEU A 93 14.86 -6.23 -6.15
CA LEU A 93 13.46 -6.27 -6.53
C LEU A 93 12.77 -7.55 -6.05
N GLN A 94 11.64 -7.40 -5.34
CA GLN A 94 10.76 -8.52 -4.94
C GLN A 94 9.91 -9.03 -6.10
N THR A 95 9.71 -8.20 -7.12
CA THR A 95 8.92 -8.47 -8.33
C THR A 95 9.55 -7.69 -9.48
N PRO A 96 9.26 -8.03 -10.75
CA PRO A 96 9.52 -7.09 -11.83
C PRO A 96 8.78 -5.77 -11.55
N VAL A 97 9.27 -4.68 -12.13
CA VAL A 97 8.63 -3.37 -11.97
C VAL A 97 7.17 -3.47 -12.41
N ILE A 98 6.28 -3.08 -11.51
CA ILE A 98 4.84 -3.24 -11.72
C ILE A 98 4.35 -2.08 -12.57
N VAL A 99 3.78 -2.40 -13.72
CA VAL A 99 3.24 -1.44 -14.68
C VAL A 99 1.72 -1.46 -14.74
N ASP A 100 1.11 -2.56 -14.30
CA ASP A 100 -0.34 -2.78 -14.37
C ASP A 100 -1.00 -2.31 -13.05
N PRO A 101 -2.07 -1.48 -13.11
CA PRO A 101 -2.76 -1.02 -11.91
C PRO A 101 -3.34 -2.14 -11.06
N ASP A 102 -3.92 -3.19 -11.66
CA ASP A 102 -4.44 -4.35 -10.94
C ASP A 102 -3.37 -5.05 -10.10
N LYS A 103 -2.21 -5.33 -10.71
CA LYS A 103 -1.06 -5.91 -10.01
C LYS A 103 -0.52 -5.01 -8.91
N THR A 104 -0.66 -3.69 -9.08
CA THR A 104 -0.29 -2.73 -8.04
C THR A 104 -1.18 -2.90 -6.80
N VAL A 105 -2.50 -3.02 -7.00
CA VAL A 105 -3.43 -3.29 -5.90
C VAL A 105 -3.04 -4.59 -5.18
N SER A 106 -2.78 -5.67 -5.92
CA SER A 106 -2.34 -6.95 -5.36
C SER A 106 -1.01 -6.85 -4.60
N ALA A 107 -0.05 -6.05 -5.09
CA ALA A 107 1.21 -5.81 -4.37
C ALA A 107 1.02 -5.06 -3.05
N PHE A 108 0.08 -4.10 -3.00
CA PHE A 108 -0.26 -3.40 -1.77
C PHE A 108 -1.01 -4.30 -0.77
N LYS A 109 -1.89 -5.18 -1.25
CA LYS A 109 -2.54 -6.20 -0.40
C LYS A 109 -1.50 -7.16 0.18
N TRP A 110 -0.60 -7.67 -0.65
CA TRP A 110 0.52 -8.49 -0.20
C TRP A 110 1.36 -7.79 0.86
N ALA A 111 1.67 -6.49 0.67
CA ALA A 111 2.44 -5.72 1.66
C ALA A 111 1.70 -5.61 3.00
N VAL A 112 0.37 -5.49 2.99
CA VAL A 112 -0.45 -5.54 4.21
C VAL A 112 -0.39 -6.93 4.85
N GLU A 113 -0.47 -8.00 4.08
CA GLU A 113 -0.36 -9.37 4.62
C GLU A 113 1.01 -9.66 5.22
N GLU A 114 2.08 -9.29 4.52
CA GLU A 114 3.46 -9.42 5.00
C GLU A 114 3.67 -8.58 6.27
N MET A 115 3.08 -7.39 6.36
CA MET A 115 3.06 -6.60 7.60
C MET A 115 2.41 -7.39 8.76
N GLU A 116 1.22 -7.94 8.57
CA GLU A 116 0.52 -8.69 9.63
C GLU A 116 1.28 -9.98 9.99
N LYS A 117 1.89 -10.66 9.02
CA LYS A 117 2.75 -11.83 9.23
C LYS A 117 3.98 -11.48 10.07
N ARG A 118 4.66 -10.37 9.76
CA ARG A 118 5.79 -9.88 10.57
C ARG A 118 5.38 -9.60 12.01
N TYR A 119 4.22 -8.99 12.23
CA TYR A 119 3.70 -8.79 13.58
C TYR A 119 3.49 -10.11 14.34
N ARG A 120 2.94 -11.14 13.71
CA ARG A 120 2.79 -12.47 14.35
C ARG A 120 4.14 -13.08 14.71
N LEU A 121 5.13 -12.98 13.81
CA LEU A 121 6.50 -13.43 14.08
C LEU A 121 7.12 -12.68 15.26
N PHE A 122 6.93 -11.36 15.31
CA PHE A 122 7.47 -10.53 16.39
C PHE A 122 6.87 -10.90 17.75
N GLN A 123 5.56 -11.18 17.79
CA GLN A 123 4.87 -11.64 19.00
C GLN A 123 5.39 -12.99 19.48
N GLN A 124 5.59 -13.96 18.57
CA GLN A 124 6.08 -15.30 18.91
C GLN A 124 7.44 -15.27 19.60
N ILE A 125 8.33 -14.37 19.19
CA ILE A 125 9.66 -14.22 19.81
C ILE A 125 9.76 -13.03 20.79
N SER A 126 8.63 -12.38 21.11
CA SER A 126 8.52 -11.25 22.05
C SER A 126 9.46 -10.07 21.72
N VAL A 127 9.49 -9.66 20.45
CA VAL A 127 10.18 -8.44 19.98
C VAL A 127 9.18 -7.41 19.50
N ARG A 128 9.59 -6.13 19.39
CA ARG A 128 8.67 -5.04 19.07
C ARG A 128 8.78 -4.53 17.64
N ASN A 129 9.92 -4.73 17.01
CA ASN A 129 10.20 -4.18 15.68
C ASN A 129 11.17 -5.09 14.91
N LEU A 130 11.38 -4.76 13.63
CA LEU A 130 12.22 -5.52 12.73
C LEU A 130 13.72 -5.54 13.13
N ASP A 131 14.25 -4.45 13.69
CA ASP A 131 15.64 -4.43 14.16
C ASP A 131 15.83 -5.44 15.29
N ASP A 132 14.98 -5.37 16.33
CA ASP A 132 14.98 -6.30 17.46
C ASP A 132 14.83 -7.76 16.99
N PHE A 133 13.97 -7.98 15.97
CA PHE A 133 13.78 -9.30 15.37
C PHE A 133 15.07 -9.80 14.72
N ASN A 134 15.69 -8.99 13.86
CA ASN A 134 16.90 -9.34 13.13
C ASN A 134 18.15 -9.46 14.02
N GLU A 135 18.20 -8.75 15.15
CA GLU A 135 19.26 -8.89 16.16
C GLU A 135 19.12 -10.18 16.98
N LYS A 136 17.88 -10.62 17.21
CA LYS A 136 17.60 -11.80 18.03
C LYS A 136 17.67 -13.12 17.26
N THR A 137 17.62 -13.07 15.93
CA THR A 137 17.66 -14.26 15.07
C THR A 137 18.86 -14.23 14.13
N ASP A 138 19.71 -15.25 14.22
CA ASP A 138 20.85 -15.41 13.32
C ASP A 138 20.49 -16.18 12.05
N THR A 139 19.38 -16.93 12.04
CA THR A 139 19.03 -17.86 10.96
C THR A 139 17.96 -17.33 10.01
N GLN A 140 17.13 -16.37 10.44
CA GLN A 140 16.02 -15.87 9.64
C GLN A 140 15.94 -14.34 9.69
N ARG A 141 16.81 -13.65 8.94
CA ARG A 141 16.72 -12.20 8.80
C ARG A 141 15.65 -11.82 7.80
N LEU A 142 14.92 -10.75 8.11
CA LEU A 142 13.90 -10.18 7.25
C LEU A 142 14.39 -8.84 6.69
N PRO A 143 14.30 -8.61 5.37
CA PRO A 143 14.71 -7.35 4.77
C PRO A 143 13.72 -6.25 5.11
N TYR A 144 14.20 -5.01 5.09
CA TYR A 144 13.33 -3.85 4.90
C TYR A 144 12.66 -3.93 3.52
N ILE A 145 11.41 -3.48 3.43
CA ILE A 145 10.70 -3.39 2.16
C ILE A 145 10.37 -1.92 1.91
N ILE A 146 10.81 -1.39 0.78
CA ILE A 146 10.49 -0.02 0.36
C ILE A 146 9.61 -0.11 -0.89
N ILE A 147 8.36 0.34 -0.77
CA ILE A 147 7.41 0.44 -1.87
C ILE A 147 7.56 1.82 -2.49
N ILE A 148 7.90 1.88 -3.78
CA ILE A 148 8.15 3.12 -4.52
C ILE A 148 7.12 3.23 -5.63
N VAL A 149 6.34 4.32 -5.62
CA VAL A 149 5.32 4.61 -6.63
C VAL A 149 5.69 5.90 -7.35
N ASP A 150 5.98 5.82 -8.65
CA ASP A 150 6.32 7.02 -9.44
C ASP A 150 5.10 7.93 -9.67
N GLU A 151 3.92 7.37 -9.90
CA GLU A 151 2.72 8.19 -10.16
C GLU A 151 1.50 7.63 -9.43
N LEU A 152 1.28 8.13 -8.22
CA LEU A 152 0.12 7.78 -7.40
C LEU A 152 -1.19 8.19 -8.09
N ALA A 153 -1.20 9.28 -8.87
CA ALA A 153 -2.41 9.76 -9.52
C ALA A 153 -3.01 8.75 -10.52
N ASP A 154 -2.17 7.95 -11.17
CA ASP A 154 -2.64 6.92 -12.10
C ASP A 154 -3.33 5.77 -11.35
N LEU A 155 -2.83 5.43 -10.15
CA LEU A 155 -3.45 4.43 -9.28
C LEU A 155 -4.76 4.93 -8.67
N MET A 156 -4.81 6.19 -8.25
CA MET A 156 -6.02 6.81 -7.71
C MET A 156 -7.10 6.92 -8.78
N ALA A 157 -6.73 7.24 -10.02
CA ALA A 157 -7.68 7.26 -11.14
C ALA A 157 -8.27 5.88 -11.44
N PHE A 158 -7.51 4.81 -11.17
CA PHE A 158 -7.95 3.44 -11.38
C PHE A 158 -8.81 2.89 -10.23
N ALA A 159 -8.31 2.99 -8.99
CA ALA A 159 -8.93 2.36 -7.82
C ALA A 159 -8.75 3.20 -6.54
N ALA A 160 -9.19 4.47 -6.56
CA ALA A 160 -9.03 5.42 -5.45
C ALA A 160 -9.36 4.86 -4.06
N ASN A 161 -10.57 4.32 -3.88
CA ASN A 161 -11.06 3.88 -2.57
C ASN A 161 -10.22 2.71 -2.00
N GLU A 162 -9.88 1.76 -2.86
CA GLU A 162 -9.10 0.59 -2.46
C GLU A 162 -7.65 0.96 -2.17
N MET A 163 -7.03 1.74 -3.05
CA MET A 163 -5.66 2.23 -2.87
C MET A 163 -5.52 3.12 -1.64
N GLU A 164 -6.44 4.05 -1.41
CA GLU A 164 -6.44 4.91 -0.21
C GLU A 164 -6.52 4.07 1.08
N SER A 165 -7.38 3.06 1.10
CA SER A 165 -7.51 2.13 2.23
C SER A 165 -6.21 1.37 2.51
N LEU A 166 -5.59 0.81 1.46
CA LEU A 166 -4.34 0.06 1.58
C LEU A 166 -3.17 0.96 2.01
N ILE A 167 -3.00 2.12 1.37
CA ILE A 167 -1.97 3.12 1.74
C ILE A 167 -2.14 3.53 3.20
N THR A 168 -3.37 3.84 3.62
CA THR A 168 -3.67 4.24 5.00
C THR A 168 -3.33 3.13 5.98
N ARG A 169 -3.72 1.88 5.68
CA ARG A 169 -3.45 0.73 6.54
C ARG A 169 -1.94 0.46 6.72
N ILE A 170 -1.18 0.53 5.63
CA ILE A 170 0.28 0.41 5.68
C ILE A 170 0.84 1.58 6.51
N ALA A 171 0.46 2.82 6.19
CA ALA A 171 1.01 4.01 6.85
C ALA A 171 0.81 4.03 8.37
N GLN A 172 -0.28 3.44 8.87
CA GLN A 172 -0.59 3.39 10.30
C GLN A 172 0.23 2.37 11.08
N LYS A 173 0.66 1.27 10.46
CA LYS A 173 1.15 0.07 11.17
C LYS A 173 2.52 -0.42 10.70
N ALA A 174 2.95 -0.09 9.49
CA ALA A 174 4.09 -0.72 8.85
C ALA A 174 5.46 -0.29 9.41
N ARG A 175 5.54 0.82 10.15
CA ARG A 175 6.80 1.35 10.68
C ARG A 175 7.59 0.30 11.46
N ALA A 176 6.93 -0.42 12.37
CA ALA A 176 7.61 -1.40 13.22
C ALA A 176 8.03 -2.66 12.45
N THR A 177 7.29 -3.00 11.39
CA THR A 177 7.56 -4.17 10.54
C THR A 177 8.62 -3.92 9.47
N GLY A 178 9.09 -2.68 9.35
CA GLY A 178 10.13 -2.30 8.38
C GLY A 178 9.63 -2.25 6.94
N ILE A 179 8.34 -1.97 6.75
CA ILE A 179 7.75 -1.71 5.43
C ILE A 179 7.53 -0.20 5.32
N PHE A 180 8.05 0.40 4.26
CA PHE A 180 8.09 1.85 4.04
C PHE A 180 7.55 2.21 2.67
N MET A 181 7.08 3.46 2.51
CA MET A 181 6.51 3.92 1.24
C MET A 181 7.12 5.25 0.79
N VAL A 182 7.49 5.32 -0.49
CA VAL A 182 7.80 6.55 -1.21
C VAL A 182 6.75 6.71 -2.29
N LEU A 183 5.75 7.55 -2.01
CA LEU A 183 4.65 7.79 -2.94
C LEU A 183 4.88 9.13 -3.63
N SER A 184 4.90 9.12 -4.95
CA SER A 184 5.14 10.34 -5.71
C SER A 184 4.04 10.64 -6.73
N THR A 185 3.88 11.91 -7.09
CA THR A 185 2.93 12.32 -8.12
C THR A 185 3.33 13.61 -8.81
N GLN A 186 2.96 13.74 -10.08
CA GLN A 186 3.05 15.01 -10.81
C GLN A 186 1.75 15.83 -10.76
N ARG A 187 0.67 15.24 -10.23
CA ARG A 187 -0.67 15.83 -10.13
C ARG A 187 -1.02 16.05 -8.66
N PRO A 188 -0.52 17.13 -8.03
CA PRO A 188 -0.77 17.44 -6.63
C PRO A 188 -2.18 18.02 -6.41
N SER A 189 -3.21 17.21 -6.63
CA SER A 189 -4.61 17.57 -6.43
C SER A 189 -5.22 16.83 -5.23
N VAL A 190 -6.34 17.34 -4.71
CA VAL A 190 -6.97 16.83 -3.47
C VAL A 190 -7.57 15.42 -3.65
N ASP A 191 -7.93 15.06 -4.88
CA ASP A 191 -8.39 13.73 -5.28
C ASP A 191 -7.25 12.70 -5.36
N VAL A 192 -6.00 13.15 -5.56
CA VAL A 192 -4.82 12.28 -5.55
C VAL A 192 -4.20 12.22 -4.15
N ILE A 193 -3.98 13.38 -3.54
CA ILE A 193 -3.40 13.53 -2.20
C ILE A 193 -4.52 13.91 -1.23
N THR A 194 -5.30 12.90 -0.87
CA THR A 194 -6.48 13.07 -0.03
C THR A 194 -6.13 13.43 1.41
N GLY A 195 -7.12 13.90 2.17
CA GLY A 195 -6.96 14.19 3.60
C GLY A 195 -6.50 12.97 4.42
N LEU A 196 -6.98 11.77 4.09
CA LEU A 196 -6.60 10.54 4.79
C LEU A 196 -5.15 10.16 4.52
N ILE A 197 -4.69 10.27 3.27
CA ILE A 197 -3.29 10.02 2.92
C ILE A 197 -2.39 11.01 3.67
N LYS A 198 -2.71 12.31 3.67
CA LYS A 198 -1.91 13.33 4.39
C LYS A 198 -1.90 13.14 5.90
N ALA A 199 -3.01 12.70 6.48
CA ALA A 199 -3.10 12.47 7.92
C ALA A 199 -2.17 11.33 8.39
N ASN A 200 -1.91 10.33 7.53
CA ASN A 200 -1.08 9.18 7.88
C ASN A 200 0.37 9.27 7.34
N ILE A 201 0.64 10.18 6.38
CA ILE A 201 1.96 10.38 5.80
C ILE A 201 2.43 11.83 6.05
N PRO A 202 3.01 12.11 7.24
CA PRO A 202 3.37 13.47 7.63
C PRO A 202 4.64 14.00 6.97
N ALA A 203 5.56 13.13 6.54
CA ALA A 203 6.75 13.57 5.82
C ALA A 203 6.40 13.90 4.36
N ARG A 204 6.93 15.02 3.88
CA ARG A 204 6.61 15.55 2.56
C ARG A 204 7.83 16.16 1.88
N ILE A 205 7.90 15.99 0.57
CA ILE A 205 8.79 16.75 -0.31
C ILE A 205 7.93 17.38 -1.40
N ALA A 206 8.05 18.70 -1.55
CA ALA A 206 7.47 19.42 -2.68
C ALA A 206 8.60 20.03 -3.51
N LEU A 207 8.71 19.60 -4.76
CA LEU A 207 9.51 20.28 -5.77
C LEU A 207 8.69 21.42 -6.39
N ASN A 208 9.24 22.08 -7.41
CA ASN A 208 8.49 23.11 -8.14
C ASN A 208 7.14 22.57 -8.64
N VAL A 209 6.08 23.33 -8.35
CA VAL A 209 4.69 23.06 -8.76
C VAL A 209 4.13 24.26 -9.52
N SER A 210 3.03 24.05 -10.24
CA SER A 210 2.46 25.05 -11.14
C SER A 210 1.77 26.21 -10.42
N SER A 211 1.26 25.99 -9.20
CA SER A 211 0.46 26.99 -8.49
C SER A 211 0.57 26.91 -6.97
N GLY A 212 0.20 28.02 -6.30
CA GLY A 212 0.12 28.04 -4.83
C GLY A 212 -0.98 27.12 -4.28
N THR A 213 -2.02 26.82 -5.07
CA THR A 213 -3.03 25.81 -4.71
C THR A 213 -2.40 24.42 -4.65
N ASP A 214 -1.59 24.06 -5.65
CA ASP A 214 -0.84 22.80 -5.67
C ASP A 214 0.10 22.73 -4.47
N SER A 215 0.86 23.80 -4.20
CA SER A 215 1.75 23.86 -3.03
C SER A 215 1.02 23.55 -1.72
N ARG A 216 -0.19 24.09 -1.52
CA ARG A 216 -1.01 23.82 -0.33
C ARG A 216 -1.51 22.38 -0.27
N VAL A 217 -1.77 21.75 -1.40
CA VAL A 217 -2.20 20.33 -1.40
C VAL A 217 -1.13 19.48 -0.75
N ILE A 218 0.15 19.66 -1.09
CA ILE A 218 1.25 18.92 -0.45
C ILE A 218 1.56 19.51 0.93
N LEU A 219 2.13 20.71 0.99
CA LEU A 219 2.81 21.24 2.17
C LEU A 219 1.87 21.91 3.20
N ASP A 220 0.57 21.97 2.90
CA ASP A 220 -0.42 22.76 3.67
C ASP A 220 -0.08 24.27 3.72
N THR A 221 0.87 24.73 2.89
CA THR A 221 1.28 26.12 2.76
C THR A 221 1.69 26.44 1.32
N VAL A 222 1.74 27.73 0.98
CA VAL A 222 2.25 28.21 -0.31
C VAL A 222 3.78 28.33 -0.29
N GLY A 223 4.40 28.32 -1.46
CA GLY A 223 5.82 28.60 -1.63
C GLY A 223 6.49 27.68 -2.65
N ALA A 224 6.01 26.44 -2.82
CA ALA A 224 6.61 25.50 -3.76
C ALA A 224 6.50 25.96 -5.22
N GLU A 225 5.49 26.79 -5.55
CA GLU A 225 5.33 27.41 -6.87
C GLU A 225 6.44 28.41 -7.22
N LYS A 226 7.24 28.83 -6.23
CA LYS A 226 8.35 29.78 -6.38
C LYS A 226 9.72 29.09 -6.41
N LEU A 227 9.77 27.77 -6.30
CA LEU A 227 11.00 27.00 -6.45
C LEU A 227 11.52 27.11 -7.89
N LEU A 228 12.83 26.95 -8.07
CA LEU A 228 13.51 27.16 -9.35
C LEU A 228 13.39 25.96 -10.32
N GLY A 229 12.86 24.83 -9.85
CA GLY A 229 12.85 23.56 -10.57
C GLY A 229 14.22 22.87 -10.53
N LYS A 230 14.42 21.85 -11.38
CA LYS A 230 15.70 21.11 -11.50
C LYS A 230 16.27 20.63 -10.15
N GLY A 231 15.41 20.09 -9.29
CA GLY A 231 15.77 19.53 -7.98
C GLY A 231 15.65 20.51 -6.82
N ASP A 232 15.40 21.80 -7.03
CA ASP A 232 15.09 22.73 -5.93
C ASP A 232 13.74 22.36 -5.29
N MET A 233 13.77 22.11 -3.97
CA MET A 233 12.65 21.49 -3.25
C MET A 233 12.52 21.99 -1.82
N PHE A 234 11.32 21.82 -1.27
CA PHE A 234 11.02 21.91 0.14
C PHE A 234 10.87 20.51 0.74
N TYR A 235 11.66 20.23 1.78
CA TYR A 235 11.56 19.02 2.58
C TYR A 235 10.93 19.34 3.95
N LEU A 236 9.83 18.67 4.25
CA LEU A 236 9.14 18.70 5.54
C LEU A 236 9.27 17.32 6.20
N PRO A 237 10.18 17.15 7.17
CA PRO A 237 10.26 15.90 7.94
C PRO A 237 9.04 15.76 8.87
N SER A 238 8.79 14.54 9.35
CA SER A 238 7.61 14.21 10.18
C SER A 238 7.54 14.97 11.51
N ASP A 239 8.68 15.46 12.02
CA ASP A 239 8.84 16.08 13.34
C ASP A 239 9.00 17.61 13.28
N ALA A 240 9.00 18.22 12.09
CA ALA A 240 9.15 19.66 11.94
C ALA A 240 7.82 20.36 11.64
N GLY A 241 7.64 21.56 12.21
CA GLY A 241 6.50 22.42 11.91
C GLY A 241 6.67 23.29 10.64
N LYS A 242 7.84 23.29 10.01
CA LYS A 242 8.13 24.10 8.81
C LYS A 242 9.05 23.36 7.84
N PRO A 243 8.83 23.50 6.51
CA PRO A 243 9.70 22.92 5.51
C PRO A 243 11.06 23.62 5.45
N ARG A 244 12.08 22.86 5.09
CA ARG A 244 13.44 23.34 4.82
C ARG A 244 13.69 23.29 3.32
N ARG A 245 14.31 24.32 2.75
CA ARG A 245 14.67 24.34 1.33
C ARG A 245 15.97 23.58 1.09
N ILE A 246 15.98 22.71 0.10
CA ILE A 246 17.10 21.84 -0.26
C ILE A 246 17.25 21.84 -1.79
N GLN A 247 18.48 21.83 -2.28
CA GLN A 247 18.78 21.51 -3.67
C GLN A 247 19.04 20.02 -3.80
N GLY A 248 18.15 19.32 -4.50
CA GLY A 248 18.19 17.88 -4.71
C GLY A 248 19.50 17.41 -5.36
N ALA A 249 19.99 16.25 -4.91
CA ALA A 249 21.10 15.59 -5.56
C ALA A 249 20.70 15.11 -6.96
N PHE A 250 21.63 15.22 -7.90
CA PHE A 250 21.41 14.83 -9.29
C PHE A 250 22.23 13.60 -9.65
N VAL A 251 21.59 12.68 -10.37
CA VAL A 251 22.19 11.50 -10.98
C VAL A 251 21.75 11.47 -12.44
N THR A 252 22.68 11.17 -13.33
CA THR A 252 22.42 11.09 -14.78
C THR A 252 21.89 9.71 -15.17
N ASP A 253 21.17 9.65 -16.28
CA ASP A 253 20.67 8.37 -16.82
C ASP A 253 21.81 7.38 -17.08
N GLN A 254 22.96 7.87 -17.57
CA GLN A 254 24.15 7.03 -17.77
C GLN A 254 24.69 6.46 -16.47
N GLU A 255 24.70 7.25 -15.38
CA GLU A 255 25.09 6.75 -14.07
C GLU A 255 24.10 5.70 -13.56
N ILE A 256 22.79 5.91 -13.76
CA ILE A 256 21.77 4.92 -13.39
C ILE A 256 21.99 3.62 -14.16
N GLU A 257 22.16 3.69 -15.47
CA GLU A 257 22.42 2.52 -16.33
C GLU A 257 23.66 1.76 -15.85
N ASN A 258 24.76 2.46 -15.57
CA ASN A 258 25.99 1.83 -15.08
C ASN A 258 25.76 1.12 -13.73
N ILE A 259 24.98 1.73 -12.82
CA ILE A 259 24.64 1.15 -11.53
C ILE A 259 23.76 -0.10 -11.72
N THR A 260 22.71 -0.03 -12.54
CA THR A 260 21.79 -1.14 -12.74
C THR A 260 22.46 -2.30 -13.46
N GLN A 261 23.29 -2.05 -14.47
CA GLN A 261 24.10 -3.07 -15.13
C GLN A 261 25.06 -3.76 -14.14
N TYR A 262 25.74 -2.99 -13.29
CA TYR A 262 26.59 -3.56 -12.24
C TYR A 262 25.78 -4.44 -11.28
N MET A 263 24.60 -3.98 -10.85
CA MET A 263 23.73 -4.74 -9.95
C MET A 263 23.17 -6.03 -10.59
N GLN A 264 22.86 -6.01 -11.88
CA GLN A 264 22.43 -7.20 -12.64
C GLN A 264 23.57 -8.22 -12.81
N GLN A 265 24.80 -7.75 -13.05
CA GLN A 265 25.98 -8.63 -13.07
C GLN A 265 26.26 -9.21 -11.69
N PHE A 266 26.16 -8.39 -10.64
CA PHE A 266 26.26 -8.81 -9.26
C PHE A 266 25.22 -9.88 -8.94
N SER A 267 23.95 -9.68 -9.31
CA SER A 267 22.85 -10.65 -9.18
C SER A 267 23.19 -12.03 -9.76
N SER A 268 23.79 -12.05 -10.96
CA SER A 268 24.20 -13.28 -11.65
C SER A 268 25.30 -14.03 -10.87
N ALA A 269 26.21 -13.30 -10.23
CA ALA A 269 27.26 -13.86 -9.37
C ALA A 269 26.76 -14.21 -7.95
N TYR A 270 25.73 -13.51 -7.45
CA TYR A 270 25.18 -13.67 -6.11
C TYR A 270 24.44 -15.01 -5.95
N GLY A 271 23.99 -15.62 -7.05
CA GLY A 271 23.49 -17.00 -7.08
C GLY A 271 22.16 -17.20 -6.36
N ARG A 272 21.14 -17.65 -7.11
CA ARG A 272 19.82 -18.15 -6.66
C ARG A 272 18.83 -17.16 -6.05
N THR A 273 19.23 -16.07 -5.39
CA THR A 273 18.26 -15.25 -4.63
C THR A 273 17.39 -14.32 -5.48
N THR A 274 17.89 -13.66 -6.52
CA THR A 274 17.06 -12.70 -7.30
C THR A 274 15.88 -13.37 -8.00
N ALA A 275 16.11 -14.48 -8.71
CA ALA A 275 15.03 -15.22 -9.36
C ALA A 275 14.07 -15.84 -8.34
N GLN A 276 14.56 -16.26 -7.16
CA GLN A 276 13.72 -16.78 -6.09
C GLN A 276 12.89 -15.68 -5.42
N HIS A 277 13.47 -14.51 -5.14
CA HIS A 277 12.75 -13.35 -4.59
C HIS A 277 11.67 -12.90 -5.56
N VAL A 278 12.02 -12.69 -6.84
CA VAL A 278 11.09 -12.31 -7.90
C VAL A 278 9.99 -13.36 -8.09
N GLN A 279 10.34 -14.64 -8.17
CA GLN A 279 9.34 -15.72 -8.31
C GLN A 279 8.44 -15.83 -7.07
N SER A 280 9.00 -15.64 -5.87
CA SER A 280 8.23 -15.70 -4.61
C SER A 280 7.30 -14.50 -4.44
N GLY A 281 7.74 -13.29 -4.77
CA GLY A 281 6.92 -12.09 -4.76
C GLY A 281 5.83 -12.16 -5.82
N MET A 282 6.17 -12.58 -7.05
CA MET A 282 5.16 -12.80 -8.11
C MET A 282 4.15 -13.89 -7.75
N ALA A 283 4.58 -15.02 -7.21
CA ALA A 283 3.67 -16.08 -6.79
C ALA A 283 2.74 -15.60 -5.67
N ALA A 284 3.26 -14.83 -4.70
CA ALA A 284 2.46 -14.30 -3.62
C ALA A 284 1.43 -13.26 -4.13
N ILE A 285 1.83 -12.39 -5.06
CA ILE A 285 0.95 -11.37 -5.65
C ILE A 285 -0.09 -11.97 -6.59
N ASN A 286 0.27 -13.01 -7.36
CA ASN A 286 -0.68 -13.67 -8.27
C ASN A 286 -1.66 -14.58 -7.50
N ASN A 287 -1.27 -15.16 -6.36
CA ASN A 287 -2.18 -15.95 -5.52
C ASN A 287 -3.33 -15.11 -4.94
N GLU A 288 -3.14 -13.79 -4.79
CA GLU A 288 -4.22 -12.86 -4.41
C GLU A 288 -5.29 -12.71 -5.50
N GLU A 289 -5.00 -13.03 -6.76
CA GLU A 289 -6.01 -13.12 -7.81
C GLU A 289 -6.89 -14.38 -7.67
N HIS A 290 -6.49 -15.37 -6.86
CA HIS A 290 -7.16 -16.68 -6.72
C HIS A 290 -7.72 -16.94 -5.31
N SER A 291 -7.59 -16.03 -4.35
CA SER A 291 -8.17 -16.16 -3.00
C SER A 291 -9.64 -15.74 -2.91
N ILE A 292 -10.40 -15.91 -3.99
CA ILE A 292 -11.87 -16.04 -3.93
C ILE A 292 -12.13 -17.50 -3.54
N LEU A 293 -12.39 -17.73 -2.25
CA LEU A 293 -12.61 -19.06 -1.65
C LEU A 293 -13.60 -19.92 -2.46
N PRO A 294 -13.26 -21.20 -2.76
CA PRO A 294 -14.25 -22.19 -3.13
C PRO A 294 -14.91 -22.76 -1.87
N THR A 295 -16.23 -22.87 -1.92
CA THR A 295 -17.06 -23.61 -0.96
C THR A 295 -16.87 -25.11 -1.17
N ASN A 296 -16.55 -25.85 -0.09
CA ASN A 296 -17.31 -27.01 0.40
C ASN A 296 -16.54 -27.93 1.36
N ASN A 297 -17.24 -28.23 2.46
CA ASN A 297 -17.36 -29.49 3.20
C ASN A 297 -16.23 -30.03 4.11
N SER A 298 -16.47 -29.81 5.41
CA SER A 298 -16.90 -30.82 6.40
C SER A 298 -15.87 -31.63 7.20
N LEU A 299 -16.19 -31.70 8.51
CA LEU A 299 -15.80 -32.65 9.58
C LEU A 299 -14.47 -32.34 10.31
N THR A 300 -14.32 -32.38 11.64
CA THR A 300 -15.16 -32.46 12.86
C THR A 300 -14.19 -32.37 14.04
N ALA A 301 -14.57 -31.69 15.15
CA ALA A 301 -14.06 -31.80 16.54
C ALA A 301 -12.54 -31.50 16.77
N GLU A 302 -12.08 -30.77 17.77
CA GLU A 302 -12.37 -30.84 19.21
C GLU A 302 -12.29 -29.45 19.89
N VAL A 303 -12.95 -29.38 21.04
CA VAL A 303 -13.18 -28.19 21.88
C VAL A 303 -12.01 -27.97 22.83
N ASP A 304 -11.48 -26.74 22.95
CA ASP A 304 -11.32 -26.16 24.29
C ASP A 304 -11.38 -24.63 24.26
N ASN A 305 -12.08 -24.10 25.25
CA ASN A 305 -12.53 -22.72 25.39
C ASN A 305 -11.51 -21.96 26.25
N THR A 306 -11.17 -20.70 25.93
CA THR A 306 -11.14 -19.61 26.93
C THR A 306 -10.80 -18.22 26.35
N LEU A 307 -11.72 -17.29 26.61
CA LEU A 307 -11.54 -15.84 26.89
C LEU A 307 -11.51 -14.80 25.74
N ALA A 308 -12.74 -14.35 25.40
CA ALA A 308 -13.21 -12.97 25.11
C ALA A 308 -12.75 -12.21 23.83
N PRO A 309 -13.53 -11.22 23.30
CA PRO A 309 -14.95 -10.87 23.44
C PRO A 309 -15.76 -11.13 22.14
N SER A 310 -17.06 -11.43 22.28
CA SER A 310 -17.96 -11.91 21.22
C SER A 310 -18.31 -10.87 20.16
N PHE A 311 -17.86 -11.14 18.93
CA PHE A 311 -18.44 -10.62 17.69
C PHE A 311 -19.86 -11.19 17.49
N GLU A 312 -20.67 -10.45 16.73
CA GLU A 312 -22.05 -10.79 16.35
C GLU A 312 -22.19 -12.25 15.86
N GLN A 313 -23.32 -12.87 16.23
CA GLN A 313 -23.75 -14.22 15.86
C GLN A 313 -23.72 -14.49 14.33
N PRO A 314 -23.70 -15.79 13.93
CA PRO A 314 -23.60 -16.22 12.53
C PRO A 314 -24.70 -15.64 11.64
N ASP A 315 -24.37 -15.40 10.37
CA ASP A 315 -25.21 -14.71 9.37
C ASP A 315 -26.56 -15.40 9.06
N ASP A 316 -26.72 -16.66 9.49
CA ASP A 316 -27.87 -17.51 9.16
C ASP A 316 -29.18 -17.09 9.86
N ASP A 317 -29.13 -16.64 11.11
CA ASP A 317 -30.34 -16.34 11.90
C ASP A 317 -31.12 -15.15 11.30
N LYS A 318 -30.40 -14.09 10.91
CA LYS A 318 -31.02 -12.90 10.29
C LYS A 318 -31.47 -13.15 8.85
N PHE A 319 -30.87 -14.11 8.15
CA PHE A 319 -31.31 -14.49 6.83
C PHE A 319 -32.65 -15.25 6.87
N ILE A 320 -32.82 -16.17 7.83
CA ILE A 320 -34.10 -16.86 8.05
C ILE A 320 -35.20 -15.85 8.41
N GLU A 321 -34.91 -14.89 9.30
CA GLU A 321 -35.84 -13.79 9.59
C GLU A 321 -36.18 -12.96 8.35
N ALA A 322 -35.22 -12.74 7.43
CA ALA A 322 -35.48 -12.05 6.17
C ALA A 322 -36.45 -12.81 5.27
N VAL A 323 -36.33 -14.14 5.18
CA VAL A 323 -37.25 -15.01 4.42
C VAL A 323 -38.67 -14.96 5.02
N GLU A 324 -38.80 -14.95 6.34
CA GLU A 324 -40.09 -14.80 7.04
C GLU A 324 -40.74 -13.43 6.77
N VAL A 325 -39.94 -12.37 6.75
CA VAL A 325 -40.41 -11.00 6.49
C VAL A 325 -40.96 -10.87 5.06
N ILE A 326 -40.28 -11.43 4.05
CA ILE A 326 -40.77 -11.35 2.67
C ILE A 326 -42.01 -12.21 2.44
N LEU A 327 -42.12 -13.37 3.10
CA LEU A 327 -43.31 -14.23 3.01
C LEU A 327 -44.55 -13.56 3.63
N SER A 328 -44.38 -12.95 4.80
CA SER A 328 -45.48 -12.28 5.51
C SER A 328 -46.00 -11.04 4.78
N HIS A 329 -45.14 -10.32 4.05
CA HIS A 329 -45.51 -9.07 3.37
C HIS A 329 -45.74 -9.25 1.86
N GLN A 330 -45.43 -10.43 1.31
CA GLN A 330 -45.50 -10.78 -0.12
C GLN A 330 -44.78 -9.80 -1.06
N LYS A 331 -43.84 -9.01 -0.54
CA LYS A 331 -43.03 -8.03 -1.26
C LYS A 331 -41.65 -7.94 -0.62
N ALA A 332 -40.61 -7.78 -1.43
CA ALA A 332 -39.25 -7.67 -0.94
C ALA A 332 -38.60 -6.35 -1.36
N SER A 333 -38.09 -5.57 -0.40
CA SER A 333 -37.30 -4.37 -0.67
C SER A 333 -36.26 -4.12 0.43
N ALA A 334 -35.15 -3.46 0.08
CA ALA A 334 -34.09 -3.14 1.03
C ALA A 334 -34.63 -2.34 2.22
N SER A 335 -35.52 -1.37 1.99
CA SER A 335 -36.15 -0.57 3.05
C SER A 335 -37.10 -1.37 3.95
N LEU A 336 -37.73 -2.44 3.45
CA LEU A 336 -38.55 -3.33 4.26
C LEU A 336 -37.67 -4.15 5.21
N LEU A 337 -36.63 -4.80 4.68
CA LEU A 337 -35.68 -5.62 5.44
C LEU A 337 -34.89 -4.77 6.46
N GLN A 338 -34.47 -3.57 6.08
CA GLN A 338 -33.78 -2.62 6.96
C GLN A 338 -34.60 -2.32 8.22
N ARG A 339 -35.89 -2.02 8.07
CA ARG A 339 -36.78 -1.66 9.19
C ARG A 339 -37.16 -2.86 10.05
N LYS A 340 -37.39 -4.02 9.44
CA LYS A 340 -37.86 -5.22 10.14
C LYS A 340 -36.73 -5.93 10.88
N LEU A 341 -35.53 -5.99 10.30
CA LEU A 341 -34.36 -6.67 10.85
C LEU A 341 -33.41 -5.72 11.64
N LYS A 342 -33.72 -4.41 11.67
CA LYS A 342 -32.88 -3.36 12.29
C LYS A 342 -31.41 -3.41 11.83
N ILE A 343 -31.20 -3.63 10.54
CA ILE A 343 -29.88 -3.71 9.90
C ILE A 343 -29.59 -2.44 9.08
N GLY A 344 -28.32 -2.19 8.76
CA GLY A 344 -27.93 -1.10 7.86
C GLY A 344 -28.38 -1.34 6.41
N TYR A 345 -28.56 -0.27 5.62
CA TYR A 345 -29.04 -0.34 4.23
C TYR A 345 -28.17 -1.25 3.34
N ALA A 346 -26.84 -1.15 3.46
CA ALA A 346 -25.92 -2.00 2.70
C ALA A 346 -26.01 -3.50 3.05
N ARG A 347 -26.47 -3.84 4.25
CA ARG A 347 -26.74 -5.24 4.66
C ARG A 347 -28.10 -5.69 4.13
N ALA A 348 -29.11 -4.82 4.18
CA ALA A 348 -30.44 -5.11 3.63
C ALA A 348 -30.44 -5.27 2.09
N ALA A 349 -29.60 -4.51 1.38
CA ALA A 349 -29.42 -4.65 -0.07
C ALA A 349 -28.77 -6.01 -0.41
N ARG A 350 -27.67 -6.36 0.28
CA ARG A 350 -27.01 -7.67 0.11
C ARG A 350 -27.94 -8.85 0.41
N MET A 351 -28.74 -8.76 1.48
CA MET A 351 -29.76 -9.79 1.78
C MET A 351 -30.81 -9.90 0.69
N LEU A 352 -31.19 -8.79 0.04
CA LEU A 352 -32.16 -8.82 -1.06
C LEU A 352 -31.60 -9.50 -2.30
N ASP A 353 -30.32 -9.29 -2.60
CA ASP A 353 -29.61 -9.95 -3.70
C ASP A 353 -29.42 -11.45 -3.41
N GLU A 354 -29.11 -11.82 -2.17
CA GLU A 354 -29.00 -13.22 -1.75
C GLU A 354 -30.36 -13.95 -1.81
N LEU A 355 -31.47 -13.26 -1.46
CA LEU A 355 -32.82 -13.79 -1.63
C LEU A 355 -33.18 -14.01 -3.12
N GLU A 356 -32.62 -13.21 -4.04
CA GLU A 356 -32.81 -13.38 -5.49
C GLU A 356 -31.98 -14.56 -6.01
N GLU A 357 -30.72 -14.65 -5.62
CA GLU A 357 -29.81 -15.73 -5.99
C GLU A 357 -30.35 -17.10 -5.54
N LYS A 358 -30.92 -17.17 -4.33
CA LYS A 358 -31.59 -18.38 -3.82
C LYS A 358 -32.99 -18.59 -4.40
N GLY A 359 -33.47 -17.70 -5.27
CA GLY A 359 -34.72 -17.84 -6.00
C GLY A 359 -35.98 -17.59 -5.17
N PHE A 360 -35.88 -16.89 -4.04
CA PHE A 360 -37.02 -16.52 -3.19
C PHE A 360 -37.72 -15.23 -3.65
N VAL A 361 -37.03 -14.39 -4.41
CA VAL A 361 -37.59 -13.17 -5.01
C VAL A 361 -37.29 -13.11 -6.51
N GLY A 362 -38.14 -12.41 -7.27
CA GLY A 362 -37.95 -12.15 -8.68
C GLY A 362 -36.82 -11.14 -8.95
N PRO A 363 -36.43 -10.97 -10.23
CA PRO A 363 -35.37 -10.06 -10.62
C PRO A 363 -35.71 -8.61 -10.30
N GLN A 364 -34.67 -7.76 -10.21
CA GLN A 364 -34.84 -6.34 -9.95
C GLN A 364 -35.66 -5.64 -11.05
N ASP A 365 -36.82 -5.11 -10.70
CA ASP A 365 -37.65 -4.26 -11.55
C ASP A 365 -37.60 -2.79 -11.08
N GLY A 366 -36.56 -2.08 -11.53
CA GLY A 366 -36.34 -0.67 -11.20
C GLY A 366 -36.29 -0.39 -9.69
N SER A 367 -37.07 0.60 -9.25
CA SER A 367 -37.21 0.99 -7.83
C SER A 367 -38.37 0.29 -7.10
N ASN A 368 -39.09 -0.62 -7.77
CA ASN A 368 -40.25 -1.27 -7.19
C ASN A 368 -39.84 -2.45 -6.29
N PRO A 369 -40.65 -2.79 -5.27
CA PRO A 369 -40.44 -4.01 -4.49
C PRO A 369 -40.47 -5.26 -5.40
N ARG A 370 -39.55 -6.20 -5.17
CA ARG A 370 -39.45 -7.46 -5.91
C ARG A 370 -40.59 -8.40 -5.52
N ASP A 371 -41.12 -9.12 -6.50
CA ASP A 371 -42.14 -10.14 -6.30
C ASP A 371 -41.57 -11.35 -5.55
N VAL A 372 -42.33 -11.91 -4.60
CA VAL A 372 -41.88 -13.01 -3.75
C VAL A 372 -42.36 -14.34 -4.32
N ARG A 373 -41.44 -15.29 -4.50
CA ARG A 373 -41.73 -16.67 -4.91
C ARG A 373 -42.08 -17.52 -3.69
N THR A 374 -43.36 -17.46 -3.31
CA THR A 374 -43.88 -18.02 -2.05
C THR A 374 -43.61 -19.51 -1.87
N GLU A 375 -43.74 -20.33 -2.92
CA GLU A 375 -43.50 -21.78 -2.84
C GLU A 375 -42.05 -22.13 -2.46
N SER A 376 -41.07 -21.46 -3.06
CA SER A 376 -39.65 -21.71 -2.81
C SER A 376 -39.22 -21.23 -1.42
N ALA A 377 -39.72 -20.07 -1.00
CA ALA A 377 -39.42 -19.49 0.31
C ALA A 377 -40.08 -20.29 1.45
N GLN A 378 -41.29 -20.79 1.26
CA GLN A 378 -41.99 -21.59 2.26
C GLN A 378 -41.35 -22.96 2.47
N LEU A 379 -40.93 -23.63 1.40
CA LEU A 379 -40.19 -24.89 1.45
C LEU A 379 -38.84 -24.75 2.17
N TYR A 380 -38.20 -23.58 2.07
CA TYR A 380 -36.95 -23.28 2.78
C TYR A 380 -37.16 -23.13 4.29
N ILE A 381 -38.25 -22.48 4.72
CA ILE A 381 -38.59 -22.36 6.15
C ILE A 381 -38.94 -23.73 6.75
N GLU A 382 -39.69 -24.55 6.02
CA GLU A 382 -40.05 -25.90 6.48
C GLU A 382 -38.80 -26.77 6.70
N LYS A 383 -37.88 -26.76 5.73
CA LYS A 383 -36.59 -27.47 5.84
C LYS A 383 -35.68 -26.93 6.95
N SER A 384 -35.64 -25.61 7.16
CA SER A 384 -34.79 -25.00 8.20
C SER A 384 -35.35 -25.19 9.61
N ARG A 385 -36.66 -25.44 9.76
CA ARG A 385 -37.31 -25.78 11.04
C ARG A 385 -37.39 -27.28 11.33
N GLY A 386 -36.89 -28.13 10.43
CA GLY A 386 -36.81 -29.57 10.64
C GLY A 386 -38.15 -30.30 10.70
N VAL A 387 -39.16 -29.82 9.95
CA VAL A 387 -40.47 -30.47 9.79
C VAL A 387 -40.59 -31.10 8.41
#